data_AF-A0A9E3SPG5-F1
#
_entry.id   AF-A0A9E3SPG5-F1
#
_cell.length_a   1.000
_cell.length_b   1.000
_cell.length_c   1.000
_cell.angle_alpha   90.00
_cell.angle_beta   90.00
_cell.angle_gamma   90.00
#
_symmetry.space_group_name_H-M   'P 1'
#
loop_
_entity.id
_entity.type
_entity.pdbx_description
1 polymer ?
#
loop_
_entity_poly.entity_id
_entity_poly.type
_entity_poly.pdbx_seq_one_letter_code
_entity_poly.pdbx_strand_id
1 'polypeptide(L)'
;MNFNKLNNLVGWLVFLIATVVYFLTLEPTASWWDCGEYIATAYKLQVGHPPGAPLFQMLGRFFSLFALGDVTRVALMINVMSALSSSFTILFLFWTISMLARKIMMKEDEATPKANQYAVLGAAAVGALAYTFSDSFWFSAVEGEVYAMSSFFTAVTFWAILKWERVADEPHNYRWLLFIAYLIGLSIGVHMLNLLAIPAIVYVFYYKKYRVNTKGFIIAGLASLFILGFIMSVIIPLIVQLAGNFELFFVNGVGLPFTSGTLIYFLLLIAGIVFGLYYSDKKGKVVLNTAILSLMFILIGYSSFFMLVIRANANTP
;
A
#
# COMPACT_ATOMS: atom_id res chain seq x y z
N MET A 1 -13.24 24.17 -19.88
CA MET A 1 -12.89 22.78 -19.51
C MET A 1 -13.20 22.59 -18.03
N ASN A 2 -13.79 21.46 -17.61
CA ASN A 2 -14.07 21.18 -16.20
C ASN A 2 -12.74 20.99 -15.44
N PHE A 3 -12.57 21.62 -14.27
CA PHE A 3 -11.36 21.53 -13.45
C PHE A 3 -10.93 20.07 -13.19
N ASN A 4 -11.88 19.17 -12.91
CA ASN A 4 -11.56 17.77 -12.65
C ASN A 4 -10.95 17.08 -13.89
N LYS A 5 -11.43 17.41 -15.10
CA LYS A 5 -10.86 16.89 -16.35
C LYS A 5 -9.45 17.41 -16.57
N LEU A 6 -9.23 18.71 -16.36
CA LEU A 6 -7.92 19.33 -16.50
C LEU A 6 -6.94 18.80 -15.44
N ASN A 7 -7.36 18.66 -14.19
CA ASN A 7 -6.57 18.06 -13.11
C ASN A 7 -6.14 16.63 -13.44
N ASN A 8 -7.05 15.81 -13.97
CA ASN A 8 -6.69 14.45 -14.35
C ASN A 8 -5.69 14.43 -15.52
N LEU A 9 -5.89 15.29 -16.53
CA LEU A 9 -4.99 15.40 -17.67
C LEU A 9 -3.58 15.84 -17.25
N VAL A 10 -3.46 16.89 -16.43
CA VAL A 10 -2.16 17.37 -15.95
C VAL A 10 -1.48 16.33 -15.06
N GLY A 11 -2.24 15.61 -14.22
CA GLY A 11 -1.69 14.50 -13.43
C GLY A 11 -1.07 13.43 -14.32
N TRP A 12 -1.78 12.97 -15.35
CA TRP A 12 -1.24 12.00 -16.31
C TRP A 12 -0.07 12.54 -17.14
N LEU A 13 -0.03 13.84 -17.43
CA LEU A 13 1.13 14.47 -18.06
C LEU A 13 2.35 14.45 -17.13
N VAL A 14 2.17 14.76 -15.85
CA VAL A 14 3.24 14.70 -14.84
C VAL A 14 3.73 13.25 -14.66
N PHE A 15 2.81 12.27 -14.63
CA PHE A 15 3.16 10.85 -14.67
C PHE A 15 4.03 10.52 -15.88
N LEU A 16 3.63 10.95 -17.08
CA LEU A 16 4.37 10.69 -18.31
C LEU A 16 5.78 11.29 -18.27
N ILE A 17 5.92 12.52 -17.76
CA ILE A 17 7.23 13.17 -17.58
C ILE A 17 8.10 12.32 -16.64
N ALA A 18 7.59 11.92 -15.48
CA ALA A 18 8.32 11.08 -14.54
C ALA A 18 8.72 9.74 -15.15
N THR A 19 7.80 9.08 -15.88
CA THR A 19 8.09 7.82 -16.57
C THR A 19 9.19 7.98 -17.60
N VAL A 20 9.16 9.03 -18.43
CA VAL A 20 10.21 9.28 -19.42
C VAL A 20 11.55 9.52 -18.74
N VAL A 21 11.60 10.35 -17.69
CA VAL A 21 12.83 10.64 -16.95
C VAL A 21 13.42 9.37 -16.35
N TYR A 22 12.62 8.58 -15.63
CA TYR A 22 13.09 7.35 -15.02
C TYR A 22 13.49 6.32 -16.06
N PHE A 23 12.74 6.17 -17.15
CA PHE A 23 13.08 5.21 -18.21
C PHE A 23 14.39 5.55 -18.93
N LEU A 24 14.67 6.84 -19.13
CA LEU A 24 15.93 7.30 -19.71
C LEU A 24 17.13 7.13 -18.77
N THR A 25 16.89 6.92 -17.48
CA THR A 25 17.93 6.82 -16.43
C THR A 25 17.87 5.51 -15.65
N LEU A 26 17.15 4.51 -16.18
CA LEU A 26 17.04 3.18 -15.58
C LEU A 26 18.41 2.55 -15.43
N GLU A 27 18.64 1.90 -14.29
CA GLU A 27 19.81 1.04 -14.15
C GLU A 27 19.67 -0.13 -15.14
N PRO A 28 20.66 -0.39 -16.01
CA PRO A 28 20.57 -1.46 -17.00
C PRO A 28 20.69 -2.86 -16.38
N THR A 29 21.30 -2.96 -15.20
CA THR A 29 21.60 -4.20 -14.48
C THR A 29 21.20 -4.11 -13.01
N ALA A 30 21.70 -5.01 -12.15
CA ALA A 30 21.55 -4.85 -10.71
C ALA A 30 22.46 -3.69 -10.23
N SER A 31 21.89 -2.78 -9.44
CA SER A 31 22.64 -1.74 -8.73
C SER A 31 23.27 -2.31 -7.45
N TRP A 32 23.93 -1.43 -6.68
CA TRP A 32 24.53 -1.76 -5.38
C TRP A 32 23.46 -2.11 -4.34
N TRP A 33 23.87 -2.74 -3.22
CA TRP A 33 23.00 -3.10 -2.09
C TRP A 33 22.09 -4.33 -2.37
N ASP A 34 20.81 -4.26 -2.00
CA ASP A 34 19.87 -5.40 -1.98
C ASP A 34 19.25 -5.68 -3.36
N CYS A 35 19.43 -4.79 -4.34
CA CYS A 35 18.85 -4.92 -5.68
C CYS A 35 19.18 -6.26 -6.35
N GLY A 36 20.42 -6.73 -6.24
CA GLY A 36 20.83 -8.02 -6.79
C GLY A 36 20.04 -9.19 -6.20
N GLU A 37 19.81 -9.17 -4.89
CA GLU A 37 19.01 -10.18 -4.20
C GLU A 37 17.53 -10.07 -4.58
N TYR A 38 16.94 -8.87 -4.56
CA TYR A 38 15.53 -8.66 -4.92
C TYR A 38 15.25 -9.07 -6.37
N ILE A 39 16.14 -8.75 -7.31
CA ILE A 39 16.05 -9.18 -8.72
C ILE A 39 16.13 -10.70 -8.83
N ALA A 40 17.12 -11.33 -8.18
CA ALA A 40 17.30 -12.78 -8.25
C ALA A 40 16.12 -13.53 -7.63
N THR A 41 15.69 -13.11 -6.44
CA THR A 41 14.58 -13.72 -5.71
C THR A 41 13.24 -13.49 -6.40
N ALA A 42 13.00 -12.32 -7.00
CA ALA A 42 11.81 -12.09 -7.83
C ALA A 42 11.83 -12.97 -9.10
N TYR A 43 12.96 -13.06 -9.80
CA TYR A 43 13.06 -13.84 -11.04
C TYR A 43 12.76 -15.33 -10.84
N LYS A 44 13.19 -15.90 -9.71
CA LYS A 44 12.99 -17.33 -9.39
C LYS A 44 11.89 -17.59 -8.36
N LEU A 45 11.21 -16.54 -7.87
CA LEU A 45 10.29 -16.59 -6.73
C LEU A 45 10.93 -17.34 -5.55
N GLN A 46 12.13 -16.92 -5.14
CA GLN A 46 12.85 -17.51 -4.00
C GLN A 46 12.56 -16.74 -2.72
N VAL A 47 12.91 -17.34 -1.57
CA VAL A 47 12.79 -16.68 -0.28
C VAL A 47 13.97 -15.72 -0.12
N GLY A 48 13.69 -14.43 -0.10
CA GLY A 48 14.69 -13.39 0.21
C GLY A 48 14.86 -13.21 1.72
N HIS A 49 15.80 -12.36 2.11
CA HIS A 49 16.02 -12.02 3.51
C HIS A 49 14.74 -11.47 4.16
N PRO A 50 14.50 -11.75 5.46
CA PRO A 50 13.32 -11.25 6.16
C PRO A 50 13.21 -9.72 6.11
N PRO A 51 12.04 -9.14 5.79
CA PRO A 51 10.71 -9.76 5.80
C PRO A 51 10.28 -10.46 4.50
N GLY A 52 11.12 -10.46 3.45
CA GLY A 52 10.94 -11.26 2.23
C GLY A 52 10.15 -10.62 1.08
N ALA A 53 9.53 -9.44 1.27
CA ALA A 53 8.83 -8.65 0.24
C ALA A 53 8.09 -9.45 -0.87
N PRO A 54 7.20 -10.39 -0.52
CA PRO A 54 6.61 -11.34 -1.46
C PRO A 54 5.77 -10.70 -2.57
N LEU A 55 5.06 -9.60 -2.30
CA LEU A 55 4.29 -8.89 -3.31
C LEU A 55 5.21 -8.23 -4.33
N PHE A 56 6.31 -7.62 -3.87
CA PHE A 56 7.35 -7.09 -4.76
C PHE A 56 7.92 -8.20 -5.65
N GLN A 57 8.23 -9.36 -5.08
CA GLN A 57 8.78 -10.49 -5.84
C GLN A 57 7.79 -11.05 -6.87
N MET A 58 6.51 -11.18 -6.51
CA MET A 58 5.47 -11.65 -7.43
C MET A 58 5.28 -10.70 -8.63
N LEU A 59 5.28 -9.40 -8.38
CA LEU A 59 5.20 -8.39 -9.44
C LEU A 59 6.50 -8.34 -10.25
N GLY A 60 7.66 -8.43 -9.61
CA GLY A 60 8.96 -8.50 -10.27
C GLY A 60 9.06 -9.73 -11.17
N ARG A 61 8.50 -10.87 -10.73
CA ARG A 61 8.39 -12.08 -11.56
C ARG A 61 7.55 -11.80 -12.81
N PHE A 62 6.39 -11.17 -12.66
CA PHE A 62 5.55 -10.78 -13.79
C PHE A 62 6.30 -9.88 -14.77
N PHE A 63 7.01 -8.85 -14.29
CA PHE A 63 7.80 -7.97 -15.14
C PHE A 63 8.97 -8.69 -15.82
N SER A 64 9.61 -9.65 -15.15
CA SER A 64 10.69 -10.45 -15.74
C SER A 64 10.26 -11.24 -16.98
N LEU A 65 8.95 -11.53 -17.15
CA LEU A 65 8.44 -12.24 -18.34
C LEU A 65 8.60 -11.41 -19.62
N PHE A 66 8.65 -10.08 -19.51
CA PHE A 66 8.89 -9.18 -20.65
C PHE A 66 10.35 -9.18 -21.12
N ALA A 67 11.25 -9.93 -20.44
CA ALA A 67 12.58 -10.21 -20.94
C ALA A 67 12.55 -11.25 -22.09
N LEU A 68 11.41 -11.89 -22.36
CA LEU A 68 11.18 -12.83 -23.47
C LEU A 68 12.22 -13.96 -23.56
N GLY A 69 12.70 -14.43 -22.41
CA GLY A 69 13.70 -15.51 -22.30
C GLY A 69 15.16 -15.04 -22.26
N ASP A 70 15.44 -13.76 -22.52
CA ASP A 70 16.78 -13.18 -22.40
C ASP A 70 17.09 -12.83 -20.94
N VAL A 71 17.86 -13.70 -20.27
CA VAL A 71 18.22 -13.54 -18.84
C VAL A 71 18.97 -12.22 -18.59
N THR A 72 19.71 -11.71 -19.58
CA THR A 72 20.47 -10.45 -19.43
C THR A 72 19.56 -9.23 -19.28
N ARG A 73 18.27 -9.34 -19.67
CA ARG A 73 17.27 -8.26 -19.57
C ARG A 73 16.38 -8.35 -18.34
N VAL A 74 16.50 -9.40 -17.53
CA VAL A 74 15.64 -9.60 -16.36
C VAL A 74 15.78 -8.45 -15.35
N ALA A 75 17.01 -8.03 -15.05
CA ALA A 75 17.29 -6.92 -14.16
C ALA A 75 16.63 -5.63 -14.68
N LEU A 76 16.85 -5.29 -15.95
CA LEU A 76 16.22 -4.14 -16.61
C LEU A 76 14.69 -4.16 -16.47
N MET A 77 14.03 -5.29 -16.72
CA MET A 77 12.57 -5.37 -16.63
C MET A 77 12.04 -5.20 -15.20
N ILE A 78 12.79 -5.66 -14.20
CA ILE A 78 12.44 -5.43 -12.79
C ILE A 78 12.69 -3.96 -12.41
N ASN A 79 13.75 -3.33 -12.91
CA ASN A 79 13.97 -1.90 -12.72
C ASN A 79 12.86 -1.06 -13.38
N VAL A 80 12.34 -1.49 -14.55
CA VAL A 80 11.16 -0.88 -15.19
C VAL A 80 9.94 -0.91 -14.26
N MET A 81 9.72 -2.00 -13.52
CA MET A 81 8.63 -2.07 -12.52
C MET A 81 8.79 -0.99 -11.44
N SER A 82 10.01 -0.78 -10.94
CA SER A 82 10.31 0.27 -9.97
C SER A 82 10.05 1.65 -10.56
N ALA A 83 10.53 1.93 -11.76
CA ALA A 83 10.31 3.22 -12.43
C ALA A 83 8.83 3.52 -12.67
N LEU A 84 8.03 2.51 -13.03
CA LEU A 84 6.58 2.66 -13.16
C LEU A 84 5.92 2.90 -11.81
N SER A 85 6.31 2.15 -10.77
CA SER A 85 5.80 2.35 -9.41
C SER A 85 6.08 3.77 -8.92
N SER A 86 7.33 4.25 -9.08
CA SER A 86 7.71 5.62 -8.76
C SER A 86 6.99 6.67 -9.60
N SER A 87 6.74 6.41 -10.89
CA SER A 87 5.92 7.30 -11.72
C SER A 87 4.49 7.43 -11.17
N PHE A 88 3.89 6.32 -10.72
CA PHE A 88 2.59 6.36 -10.05
C PHE A 88 2.64 7.10 -8.71
N THR A 89 3.73 6.99 -7.94
CA THR A 89 3.95 7.83 -6.75
C THR A 89 3.82 9.32 -7.10
N ILE A 90 4.47 9.78 -8.17
CA ILE A 90 4.40 11.17 -8.63
C ILE A 90 2.97 11.56 -9.03
N LEU A 91 2.23 10.69 -9.72
CA LEU A 91 0.82 10.91 -10.09
C LEU A 91 -0.07 11.14 -8.85
N PHE A 92 0.04 10.25 -7.85
CA PHE A 92 -0.76 10.34 -6.64
C PHE A 92 -0.32 11.49 -5.74
N LEU A 93 0.98 11.84 -5.74
CA LEU A 93 1.49 13.04 -5.08
C LEU A 93 0.90 14.31 -5.73
N PHE A 94 0.89 14.39 -7.05
CA PHE A 94 0.24 15.49 -7.77
C PHE A 94 -1.23 15.64 -7.36
N TRP A 95 -2.01 14.54 -7.37
CA TRP A 95 -3.42 14.61 -6.97
C TRP A 95 -3.60 14.97 -5.50
N THR A 96 -2.71 14.51 -4.62
CA THR A 96 -2.70 14.87 -3.20
C THR A 96 -2.49 16.36 -3.03
N ILE A 97 -1.43 16.93 -3.64
CA ILE A 97 -1.14 18.36 -3.55
C ILE A 97 -2.28 19.17 -4.16
N SER A 98 -2.83 18.75 -5.29
CA SER A 98 -3.97 19.43 -5.93
C SER A 98 -5.21 19.45 -5.04
N MET A 99 -5.53 18.33 -4.36
CA MET A 99 -6.66 18.28 -3.41
C MET A 99 -6.46 19.24 -2.22
N LEU A 100 -5.26 19.27 -1.65
CA LEU A 100 -4.94 20.15 -0.53
C LEU A 100 -4.92 21.63 -0.95
N ALA A 101 -4.26 21.97 -2.05
CA ALA A 101 -4.20 23.34 -2.58
C ALA A 101 -5.60 23.84 -2.97
N ARG A 102 -6.43 22.97 -3.56
CA ARG A 102 -7.83 23.28 -3.83
C ARG A 102 -8.60 23.63 -2.55
N LYS A 103 -8.42 22.84 -1.48
CA LYS A 103 -9.08 23.09 -0.18
C LYS A 103 -8.70 24.44 0.43
N ILE A 104 -7.48 24.92 0.17
CA ILE A 104 -7.00 26.23 0.66
C ILE A 104 -7.51 27.37 -0.22
N MET A 105 -7.46 27.22 -1.55
CA MET A 105 -7.65 28.32 -2.50
C MET A 105 -9.04 28.41 -3.15
N MET A 106 -9.84 27.36 -3.06
CA MET A 106 -11.14 27.25 -3.73
C MET A 106 -12.20 26.85 -2.70
N LYS A 107 -13.01 27.82 -2.27
CA LYS A 107 -14.21 27.55 -1.44
C LYS A 107 -15.25 26.81 -2.28
N GLU A 108 -15.97 25.87 -1.67
CA GLU A 108 -16.91 24.99 -2.37
C GLU A 108 -18.11 25.72 -2.99
N ASP A 109 -18.49 26.88 -2.42
CA ASP A 109 -19.72 27.62 -2.79
C ASP A 109 -19.48 28.84 -3.71
N GLU A 110 -18.25 29.11 -4.12
CA GLU A 110 -17.92 30.26 -4.98
C GLU A 110 -17.46 29.83 -6.37
N ALA A 111 -17.90 30.58 -7.39
CA ALA A 111 -17.44 30.39 -8.76
C ALA A 111 -15.91 30.57 -8.82
N THR A 112 -15.17 29.47 -8.92
CA THR A 112 -13.71 29.54 -8.77
C THR A 112 -13.07 30.27 -9.96
N PRO A 113 -12.33 31.37 -9.74
CA PRO A 113 -11.59 32.05 -10.78
C PRO A 113 -10.63 31.08 -11.50
N LYS A 114 -10.51 31.21 -12.83
CA LYS A 114 -9.57 30.41 -13.63
C LYS A 114 -8.13 30.53 -13.12
N ALA A 115 -7.75 31.71 -12.62
CA ALA A 115 -6.43 31.94 -12.02
C ALA A 115 -6.14 30.99 -10.86
N ASN A 116 -7.09 30.80 -9.92
CA ASN A 116 -6.93 29.87 -8.80
C ASN A 116 -6.81 28.42 -9.28
N GLN A 117 -7.58 28.05 -10.32
CA GLN A 117 -7.47 26.71 -10.91
C GLN A 117 -6.07 26.45 -11.46
N TYR A 118 -5.49 27.39 -12.21
CA TYR A 118 -4.13 27.26 -12.73
C TYR A 118 -3.08 27.31 -11.63
N ALA A 119 -3.27 28.12 -10.57
CA ALA A 119 -2.38 28.16 -9.43
C ALA A 119 -2.34 26.81 -8.69
N VAL A 120 -3.50 26.17 -8.47
CA VAL A 120 -3.58 24.83 -7.87
C VAL A 120 -2.85 23.79 -8.72
N LEU A 121 -3.08 23.80 -10.04
CA LEU A 121 -2.42 22.85 -10.95
C LEU A 121 -0.91 23.10 -11.03
N GLY A 122 -0.49 24.35 -11.06
CA GLY A 122 0.92 24.75 -11.07
C GLY A 122 1.62 24.33 -9.77
N ALA A 123 1.02 24.60 -8.61
CA ALA A 123 1.56 24.18 -7.31
C ALA A 123 1.69 22.65 -7.21
N ALA A 124 0.67 21.92 -7.66
CA ALA A 124 0.70 20.46 -7.69
C ALA A 124 1.76 19.91 -8.64
N ALA A 125 1.89 20.48 -9.84
CA ALA A 125 2.90 20.08 -10.81
C ALA A 125 4.32 20.37 -10.31
N VAL A 126 4.57 21.58 -9.80
CA VAL A 126 5.88 21.96 -9.24
C VAL A 126 6.25 21.06 -8.05
N GLY A 127 5.33 20.82 -7.11
CA GLY A 127 5.62 19.96 -5.96
C GLY A 127 5.89 18.49 -6.33
N ALA A 128 5.09 17.93 -7.25
CA ALA A 128 5.28 16.56 -7.71
C ALA A 128 6.57 16.39 -8.54
N LEU A 129 6.86 17.34 -9.44
CA LEU A 129 8.08 17.31 -10.24
C LEU A 129 9.33 17.62 -9.40
N ALA A 130 9.25 18.47 -8.40
CA ALA A 130 10.35 18.68 -7.45
C ALA A 130 10.73 17.37 -6.74
N TYR A 131 9.74 16.56 -6.34
CA TYR A 131 9.99 15.23 -5.79
C TYR A 131 10.54 14.26 -6.84
N THR A 132 10.06 14.36 -8.10
CA THR A 132 10.55 13.55 -9.23
C THR A 132 12.06 13.66 -9.39
N PHE A 133 12.58 14.88 -9.28
CA PHE A 133 13.99 15.21 -9.45
C PHE A 133 14.78 15.30 -8.13
N SER A 134 14.20 14.84 -7.01
CA SER A 134 14.92 14.78 -5.73
C SER A 134 15.87 13.59 -5.72
N ASP A 135 17.11 13.80 -5.31
CA ASP A 135 18.20 12.82 -5.39
C ASP A 135 17.83 11.46 -4.79
N SER A 136 17.40 11.46 -3.52
CA SER A 136 17.06 10.21 -2.83
C SER A 136 15.88 9.46 -3.45
N PHE A 137 14.86 10.17 -3.95
CA PHE A 137 13.72 9.50 -4.58
C PHE A 137 14.07 8.99 -5.98
N TRP A 138 14.80 9.79 -6.77
CA TRP A 138 15.22 9.41 -8.11
C TRP A 138 16.12 8.17 -8.04
N PHE A 139 17.10 8.15 -7.15
CA PHE A 139 17.98 6.99 -6.95
C PHE A 139 17.18 5.70 -6.75
N SER A 140 16.22 5.69 -5.81
CA SER A 140 15.36 4.53 -5.60
C SER A 140 14.34 4.26 -6.71
N ALA A 141 14.02 5.25 -7.55
CA ALA A 141 13.05 5.10 -8.62
C ALA A 141 13.57 4.29 -9.81
N VAL A 142 14.89 4.23 -10.01
CA VAL A 142 15.50 3.62 -11.20
C VAL A 142 16.07 2.22 -10.95
N GLU A 143 15.96 1.70 -9.74
CA GLU A 143 16.53 0.41 -9.33
C GLU A 143 15.50 -0.56 -8.75
N GLY A 144 15.78 -1.85 -8.84
CA GLY A 144 14.93 -2.97 -8.47
C GLY A 144 14.83 -3.20 -6.96
N GLU A 145 14.45 -2.17 -6.19
CA GLU A 145 14.31 -2.21 -4.75
C GLU A 145 12.86 -1.93 -4.28
N VAL A 146 12.55 -2.33 -3.04
CA VAL A 146 11.23 -2.23 -2.43
C VAL A 146 10.76 -0.78 -2.20
N TYR A 147 11.66 0.21 -2.15
CA TYR A 147 11.32 1.59 -1.82
C TYR A 147 10.45 2.28 -2.87
N ALA A 148 10.65 2.00 -4.16
CA ALA A 148 9.83 2.55 -5.24
C ALA A 148 8.36 2.17 -5.07
N MET A 149 8.10 0.88 -4.86
CA MET A 149 6.76 0.35 -4.65
C MET A 149 6.18 0.75 -3.29
N SER A 150 7.01 0.81 -2.23
CA SER A 150 6.61 1.32 -0.92
C SER A 150 6.12 2.77 -0.98
N SER A 151 6.83 3.61 -1.73
CA SER A 151 6.47 5.01 -1.96
C SER A 151 5.15 5.13 -2.72
N PHE A 152 4.93 4.25 -3.70
CA PHE A 152 3.67 4.18 -4.43
C PHE A 152 2.49 3.86 -3.49
N PHE A 153 2.63 2.80 -2.67
CA PHE A 153 1.62 2.44 -1.68
C PHE A 153 1.35 3.58 -0.69
N THR A 154 2.39 4.29 -0.25
CA THR A 154 2.26 5.46 0.63
C THR A 154 1.46 6.58 -0.04
N ALA A 155 1.81 6.93 -1.27
CA ALA A 155 1.15 8.00 -2.02
C ALA A 155 -0.33 7.68 -2.33
N VAL A 156 -0.63 6.46 -2.79
CA VAL A 156 -2.03 6.06 -3.06
C VAL A 156 -2.84 5.91 -1.78
N THR A 157 -2.24 5.44 -0.69
CA THR A 157 -2.91 5.33 0.62
C THR A 157 -3.27 6.71 1.17
N PHE A 158 -2.34 7.66 1.12
CA PHE A 158 -2.60 9.02 1.58
C PHE A 158 -3.58 9.76 0.67
N TRP A 159 -3.49 9.57 -0.65
CA TRP A 159 -4.48 10.05 -1.59
C TRP A 159 -5.89 9.48 -1.29
N ALA A 160 -5.98 8.19 -0.97
CA ALA A 160 -7.25 7.51 -0.69
C ALA A 160 -7.92 8.05 0.59
N ILE A 161 -7.17 8.44 1.62
CA ILE A 161 -7.79 9.04 2.82
C ILE A 161 -8.31 10.46 2.56
N LEU A 162 -7.65 11.23 1.69
CA LEU A 162 -8.19 12.52 1.24
C LEU A 162 -9.44 12.32 0.35
N LYS A 163 -9.48 11.23 -0.43
CA LYS A 163 -10.69 10.84 -1.18
C LYS A 163 -11.84 10.47 -0.25
N TRP A 164 -11.57 9.73 0.84
CA TRP A 164 -12.54 9.46 1.90
C TRP A 164 -13.03 10.74 2.55
N GLU A 165 -12.12 11.65 2.92
CA GLU A 165 -12.44 12.89 3.64
C GLU A 165 -13.48 13.74 2.91
N ARG A 166 -13.36 13.84 1.58
CA ARG A 166 -14.30 14.58 0.73
C ARG A 166 -15.70 13.97 0.68
N VAL A 167 -15.82 12.66 0.84
CA VAL A 167 -17.11 11.94 0.78
C VAL A 167 -17.54 11.43 2.15
N ALA A 168 -16.92 11.89 3.24
CA ALA A 168 -17.07 11.28 4.56
C ALA A 168 -18.50 11.34 5.12
N ASP A 169 -19.33 12.22 4.56
CA ASP A 169 -20.73 12.42 4.96
C ASP A 169 -21.71 11.79 3.93
N GLU A 170 -21.19 11.24 2.84
CA GLU A 170 -21.99 10.50 1.84
C GLU A 170 -22.24 9.06 2.30
N PRO A 171 -23.35 8.44 1.84
CA PRO A 171 -23.54 7.00 1.92
C PRO A 171 -22.37 6.25 1.26
N HIS A 172 -21.97 5.09 1.81
CA HIS A 172 -20.88 4.25 1.29
C HIS A 172 -19.46 4.83 1.41
N ASN A 173 -19.23 5.88 2.23
CA ASN A 173 -17.89 6.43 2.45
C ASN A 173 -16.87 5.38 2.93
N TYR A 174 -17.32 4.37 3.70
CA TYR A 174 -16.49 3.32 4.27
C TYR A 174 -15.69 2.52 3.24
N ARG A 175 -16.11 2.47 1.96
CA ARG A 175 -15.36 1.80 0.89
C ARG A 175 -13.91 2.28 0.77
N TRP A 176 -13.66 3.56 1.03
CA TRP A 176 -12.31 4.12 0.99
C TRP A 176 -11.47 3.65 2.18
N LEU A 177 -12.07 3.51 3.37
CA LEU A 177 -11.38 2.95 4.53
C LEU A 177 -11.05 1.46 4.32
N LEU A 178 -11.95 0.70 3.70
CA LEU A 178 -11.69 -0.69 3.31
C LEU A 178 -10.60 -0.79 2.25
N PHE A 179 -10.61 0.11 1.27
CA PHE A 179 -9.54 0.20 0.27
C PHE A 179 -8.18 0.54 0.91
N ILE A 180 -8.13 1.47 1.86
CA ILE A 180 -6.93 1.78 2.64
C ILE A 180 -6.45 0.56 3.43
N ALA A 181 -7.36 -0.16 4.09
CA ALA A 181 -7.04 -1.37 4.82
C ALA A 181 -6.42 -2.44 3.90
N TYR A 182 -6.96 -2.60 2.69
CA TYR A 182 -6.40 -3.48 1.67
C TYR A 182 -5.00 -3.05 1.22
N LEU A 183 -4.79 -1.76 0.94
CA LEU A 183 -3.49 -1.20 0.55
C LEU A 183 -2.45 -1.37 1.67
N ILE A 184 -2.85 -1.18 2.92
CA ILE A 184 -2.01 -1.46 4.10
C ILE A 184 -1.61 -2.94 4.10
N GLY A 185 -2.57 -3.86 3.94
CA GLY A 185 -2.31 -5.29 3.84
C GLY A 185 -1.31 -5.66 2.74
N LEU A 186 -1.53 -5.16 1.53
CA LEU A 186 -0.64 -5.38 0.38
C LEU A 186 0.76 -4.84 0.63
N SER A 187 0.85 -3.64 1.20
CA SER A 187 2.12 -2.96 1.43
C SER A 187 3.03 -3.69 2.39
N ILE A 188 2.50 -4.48 3.33
CA ILE A 188 3.32 -5.34 4.21
C ILE A 188 4.10 -6.35 3.36
N GLY A 189 3.52 -6.82 2.25
CA GLY A 189 4.18 -7.69 1.27
C GLY A 189 5.23 -7.00 0.41
N VAL A 190 5.46 -5.70 0.60
CA VAL A 190 6.49 -4.90 -0.08
C VAL A 190 7.48 -4.38 0.96
N HIS A 191 7.01 -3.51 1.84
CA HIS A 191 7.77 -2.93 2.93
C HIS A 191 6.81 -2.41 4.02
N MET A 192 7.17 -2.63 5.29
CA MET A 192 6.37 -2.18 6.44
C MET A 192 6.29 -0.64 6.62
N LEU A 193 7.06 0.15 5.86
CA LEU A 193 7.12 1.61 6.00
C LEU A 193 5.77 2.27 5.72
N ASN A 194 4.95 1.70 4.84
CA ASN A 194 3.62 2.25 4.55
C ASN A 194 2.69 2.26 5.78
N LEU A 195 2.95 1.43 6.80
CA LEU A 195 2.21 1.50 8.07
C LEU A 195 2.36 2.87 8.75
N LEU A 196 3.44 3.60 8.48
CA LEU A 196 3.64 4.97 8.97
C LEU A 196 2.65 5.99 8.39
N ALA A 197 1.87 5.63 7.37
CA ALA A 197 0.74 6.43 6.91
C ALA A 197 -0.44 6.44 7.90
N ILE A 198 -0.53 5.46 8.82
CA ILE A 198 -1.62 5.32 9.79
C ILE A 198 -1.79 6.58 10.66
N PRO A 199 -0.73 7.16 11.28
CA PRO A 199 -0.82 8.46 11.94
C PRO A 199 -1.51 9.54 11.12
N ALA A 200 -1.09 9.72 9.87
CA ALA A 200 -1.66 10.73 9.00
C ALA A 200 -3.15 10.44 8.70
N ILE A 201 -3.51 9.16 8.46
CA ILE A 201 -4.89 8.72 8.25
C ILE A 201 -5.77 9.03 9.47
N VAL A 202 -5.30 8.70 10.67
CA VAL A 202 -6.03 8.93 11.93
C VAL A 202 -6.27 10.42 12.15
N TYR A 203 -5.28 11.27 11.84
CA TYR A 203 -5.46 12.72 11.92
C TYR A 203 -6.46 13.26 10.88
N VAL A 204 -6.40 12.78 9.63
CA VAL A 204 -7.40 13.18 8.60
C VAL A 204 -8.81 12.77 9.05
N PHE A 205 -8.96 11.57 9.63
CA PHE A 205 -10.22 11.12 10.20
C PHE A 205 -10.69 12.00 11.37
N TYR A 206 -9.79 12.28 12.31
CA TYR A 206 -10.07 13.13 13.47
C TYR A 206 -10.52 14.53 13.05
N TYR A 207 -9.76 15.19 12.19
CA TYR A 207 -10.06 16.55 11.72
C TYR A 207 -11.37 16.64 10.92
N LYS A 208 -11.79 15.55 10.25
CA LYS A 208 -13.05 15.54 9.50
C LYS A 208 -14.27 15.25 10.40
N LYS A 209 -14.16 14.37 11.39
CA LYS A 209 -15.31 13.91 12.20
C LYS A 209 -15.46 14.57 13.55
N TYR A 210 -14.43 15.24 14.06
CA TYR A 210 -14.45 15.84 15.40
C TYR A 210 -14.01 17.30 15.37
N ARG A 211 -14.49 18.06 16.36
CA ARG A 211 -14.03 19.43 16.57
C ARG A 211 -12.59 19.42 17.10
N VAL A 212 -11.72 20.14 16.41
CA VAL A 212 -10.29 20.22 16.75
C VAL A 212 -10.11 20.91 18.10
N ASN A 213 -9.42 20.24 19.01
CA ASN A 213 -8.95 20.78 20.29
C ASN A 213 -7.70 20.01 20.75
N THR A 214 -6.94 20.58 21.68
CA THR A 214 -5.65 20.01 22.14
C THR A 214 -5.81 18.59 22.71
N LYS A 215 -6.87 18.33 23.48
CA LYS A 215 -7.12 17.00 24.06
C LYS A 215 -7.37 15.95 22.97
N GLY A 216 -8.22 16.27 22.00
CA GLY A 216 -8.54 15.38 20.89
C GLY A 216 -7.34 15.15 19.96
N PHE A 217 -6.52 16.18 19.73
CA PHE A 217 -5.26 16.03 18.99
C PHE A 217 -4.31 15.02 19.68
N ILE A 218 -4.11 15.14 21.00
CA ILE A 218 -3.26 14.21 21.76
C ILE A 218 -3.84 12.79 21.74
N ILE A 219 -5.17 12.65 21.94
CA ILE A 219 -5.85 11.35 21.90
C ILE A 219 -5.71 10.71 20.51
N ALA A 220 -5.89 11.47 19.43
CA ALA A 220 -5.71 10.98 18.06
C ALA A 220 -4.27 10.52 17.81
N GLY A 221 -3.28 11.28 18.29
CA GLY A 221 -1.87 10.89 18.24
C GLY A 221 -1.61 9.56 18.96
N LEU A 222 -2.02 9.43 20.21
CA LEU A 222 -1.87 8.20 20.99
C LEU A 222 -2.62 7.02 20.37
N ALA A 223 -3.85 7.24 19.90
CA ALA A 223 -4.63 6.21 19.21
C ALA A 223 -3.92 5.76 17.92
N SER A 224 -3.30 6.67 17.18
CA SER A 224 -2.58 6.30 15.96
C SER A 224 -1.33 5.47 16.23
N LEU A 225 -0.56 5.80 17.26
CA LEU A 225 0.60 5.01 17.69
C LEU A 225 0.15 3.63 18.21
N PHE A 226 -0.97 3.59 18.94
CA PHE A 226 -1.56 2.33 19.38
C PHE A 226 -1.99 1.46 18.19
N ILE A 227 -2.71 2.00 17.21
CA ILE A 227 -3.15 1.26 16.02
C ILE A 227 -1.94 0.75 15.23
N LEU A 228 -0.94 1.60 15.00
CA LEU A 228 0.30 1.24 14.33
C LEU A 228 1.01 0.09 15.06
N GLY A 229 1.27 0.25 16.36
CA GLY A 229 1.93 -0.78 17.17
C GLY A 229 1.11 -2.06 17.32
N PHE A 230 -0.22 -1.96 17.38
CA PHE A 230 -1.11 -3.12 17.43
C PHE A 230 -1.07 -3.92 16.13
N ILE A 231 -1.12 -3.26 14.97
CA ILE A 231 -1.00 -3.95 13.67
C ILE A 231 0.39 -4.59 13.54
N MET A 232 1.45 -3.82 13.81
CA MET A 232 2.83 -4.24 13.59
C MET A 232 3.29 -5.34 14.56
N SER A 233 3.01 -5.18 15.86
CA SER A 233 3.56 -6.05 16.90
C SER A 233 2.61 -7.13 17.36
N VAL A 234 1.30 -6.99 17.12
CA VAL A 234 0.28 -7.97 17.52
C VAL A 234 -0.29 -8.66 16.30
N ILE A 235 -1.00 -7.97 15.42
CA ILE A 235 -1.76 -8.62 14.34
C ILE A 235 -0.84 -9.45 13.43
N ILE A 236 0.20 -8.82 12.85
CA ILE A 236 1.09 -9.49 11.88
C ILE A 236 1.78 -10.72 12.50
N PRO A 237 2.46 -10.62 13.66
CA PRO A 237 3.15 -11.77 14.24
C PRO A 237 2.17 -12.83 14.75
N LEU A 238 1.04 -12.42 15.35
CA LEU A 238 0.08 -13.35 15.95
C LEU A 238 -0.55 -14.27 14.91
N ILE A 239 -0.88 -13.78 13.72
CA ILE A 239 -1.47 -14.62 12.66
C ILE A 239 -0.51 -15.74 12.27
N VAL A 240 0.77 -15.40 12.07
CA VAL A 240 1.81 -16.37 11.68
C VAL A 240 2.10 -17.35 12.83
N GLN A 241 2.23 -16.83 14.06
CA GLN A 241 2.47 -17.66 15.24
C GLN A 241 1.32 -18.62 15.51
N LEU A 242 0.08 -18.19 15.39
CA LEU A 242 -1.08 -19.06 15.58
C LEU A 242 -1.15 -20.14 14.50
N ALA A 243 -0.88 -19.81 13.24
CA ALA A 243 -0.79 -20.83 12.19
C ALA A 243 0.25 -21.91 12.53
N GLY A 244 1.45 -21.51 12.96
CA GLY A 244 2.50 -22.45 13.39
C GLY A 244 2.15 -23.26 14.64
N ASN A 245 1.52 -22.63 15.65
CA ASN A 245 1.10 -23.33 16.87
C ASN A 245 0.00 -24.36 16.59
N PHE A 246 -0.96 -24.03 15.72
CA PHE A 246 -1.99 -24.97 15.27
C PHE A 246 -1.36 -26.14 14.50
N GLU A 247 -0.41 -25.85 13.60
CA GLU A 247 0.34 -26.88 12.87
C GLU A 247 1.02 -27.86 13.83
N LEU A 248 1.78 -27.36 14.81
CA LEU A 248 2.46 -28.18 15.81
C LEU A 248 1.49 -29.00 16.65
N PHE A 249 0.38 -28.42 17.11
CA PHE A 249 -0.61 -29.12 17.93
C PHE A 249 -1.28 -30.27 17.18
N PHE A 250 -1.77 -30.03 15.96
CA PHE A 250 -2.49 -31.05 15.20
C PHE A 250 -1.58 -32.13 14.63
N VAL A 251 -0.34 -31.79 14.24
CA VAL A 251 0.61 -32.79 13.74
C VAL A 251 1.22 -33.60 14.89
N ASN A 252 1.81 -32.93 15.88
CA ASN A 252 2.55 -33.65 16.94
C ASN A 252 1.65 -34.16 18.06
N GLY A 253 0.56 -33.44 18.38
CA GLY A 253 -0.37 -33.81 19.44
C GLY A 253 -1.46 -34.77 18.97
N VAL A 254 -2.10 -34.47 17.83
CA VAL A 254 -3.24 -35.27 17.30
C VAL A 254 -2.77 -36.34 16.31
N GLY A 255 -1.62 -36.19 15.67
CA GLY A 255 -1.10 -37.15 14.68
C GLY A 255 -1.62 -36.94 13.26
N LEU A 256 -2.14 -35.75 12.93
CA LEU A 256 -2.59 -35.44 11.57
C LEU A 256 -1.42 -35.20 10.59
N PRO A 257 -1.62 -35.35 9.27
CA PRO A 257 -0.60 -35.04 8.27
C PRO A 257 -0.16 -33.56 8.32
N PHE A 258 1.07 -33.29 7.87
CA PHE A 258 1.60 -31.93 7.71
C PHE A 258 0.65 -31.05 6.87
N THR A 259 0.58 -29.76 7.20
CA THR A 259 -0.36 -28.73 6.72
C THR A 259 -1.79 -28.80 7.29
N SER A 260 -2.18 -29.87 7.98
CA SER A 260 -3.55 -30.01 8.51
C SER A 260 -3.90 -28.94 9.56
N GLY A 261 -2.97 -28.63 10.48
CA GLY A 261 -3.24 -27.65 11.53
C GLY A 261 -3.37 -26.23 10.98
N THR A 262 -2.53 -25.87 10.03
CA THR A 262 -2.59 -24.60 9.30
C THR A 262 -3.94 -24.43 8.57
N LEU A 263 -4.42 -25.47 7.88
CA LEU A 263 -5.73 -25.46 7.21
C LEU A 263 -6.88 -25.26 8.21
N ILE A 264 -6.88 -26.01 9.33
CA ILE A 264 -7.88 -25.87 10.39
C ILE A 264 -7.88 -24.45 10.96
N TYR A 265 -6.70 -23.88 11.20
CA TYR A 265 -6.57 -22.50 11.69
C TYR A 265 -7.22 -21.50 10.74
N PHE A 266 -6.94 -21.56 9.42
CA PHE A 266 -7.53 -20.64 8.47
C PHE A 266 -9.04 -20.83 8.31
N LEU A 267 -9.54 -22.07 8.38
CA LEU A 267 -10.99 -22.33 8.39
C LEU A 267 -11.67 -21.69 9.60
N LEU A 268 -11.08 -21.82 10.79
CA LEU A 268 -11.59 -21.17 12.01
C LEU A 268 -11.52 -19.64 11.93
N LEU A 269 -10.43 -19.10 11.39
CA LEU A 269 -10.28 -17.66 11.18
C LEU A 269 -11.38 -17.12 10.24
N ILE A 270 -11.60 -17.78 9.10
CA ILE A 270 -12.66 -17.43 8.15
C ILE A 270 -14.04 -17.54 8.81
N ALA A 271 -14.31 -18.64 9.51
CA ALA A 271 -15.57 -18.83 10.22
C ALA A 271 -15.81 -17.73 11.27
N GLY A 272 -14.77 -17.33 12.01
CA GLY A 272 -14.82 -16.23 12.98
C GLY A 272 -15.12 -14.88 12.33
N ILE A 273 -14.49 -14.57 11.19
CA ILE A 273 -14.76 -13.35 10.42
C ILE A 273 -16.21 -13.36 9.92
N VAL A 274 -16.66 -14.44 9.28
CA VAL A 274 -18.02 -14.58 8.74
C VAL A 274 -19.06 -14.44 9.86
N PHE A 275 -18.86 -15.13 10.99
CA PHE A 275 -19.73 -15.01 12.15
C PHE A 275 -19.76 -13.59 12.70
N GLY A 276 -18.60 -12.94 12.82
CA GLY A 276 -18.49 -11.56 13.30
C GLY A 276 -19.20 -10.56 12.39
N LEU A 277 -19.09 -10.73 11.07
CA LEU A 277 -19.80 -9.91 10.08
C LEU A 277 -21.32 -10.12 10.20
N TYR A 278 -21.78 -11.38 10.24
CA TYR A 278 -23.19 -11.69 10.40
C TYR A 278 -23.77 -11.15 11.72
N TYR A 279 -23.04 -11.32 12.83
CA TYR A 279 -23.45 -10.81 14.14
C TYR A 279 -23.51 -9.28 14.18
N SER A 280 -22.50 -8.60 13.64
CA SER A 280 -22.43 -7.14 13.65
C SER A 280 -23.50 -6.51 12.76
N ASP A 281 -23.80 -7.12 11.61
CA ASP A 281 -24.89 -6.71 10.73
C ASP A 281 -26.26 -6.88 11.41
N LYS A 282 -26.55 -8.08 11.93
CA LYS A 282 -27.82 -8.38 12.62
C LYS A 282 -28.08 -7.49 13.84
N LYS A 283 -27.02 -6.98 14.48
CA LYS A 283 -27.11 -6.07 15.64
C LYS A 283 -26.97 -4.60 15.28
N GLY A 284 -26.86 -4.24 14.00
CA GLY A 284 -26.70 -2.85 13.55
C GLY A 284 -25.40 -2.19 14.01
N LYS A 285 -24.36 -2.97 14.33
CA LYS A 285 -23.07 -2.47 14.87
C LYS A 285 -22.13 -2.08 13.73
N VAL A 286 -22.39 -0.95 13.09
CA VAL A 286 -21.65 -0.46 11.90
C VAL A 286 -20.14 -0.38 12.13
N VAL A 287 -19.69 0.20 13.26
CA VAL A 287 -18.25 0.36 13.54
C VAL A 287 -17.55 -1.00 13.68
N LEU A 288 -18.20 -1.95 14.37
CA LEU A 288 -17.66 -3.30 14.52
C LEU A 288 -17.60 -4.03 13.18
N ASN A 289 -18.65 -3.92 12.37
CA ASN A 289 -18.71 -4.52 11.04
C ASN A 289 -17.57 -3.98 10.15
N THR A 290 -17.40 -2.66 10.09
CA THR A 290 -16.30 -2.03 9.34
C THR A 290 -14.93 -2.43 9.88
N ALA A 291 -14.76 -2.56 11.20
CA ALA A 291 -13.49 -3.01 11.77
C ALA A 291 -13.14 -4.45 11.36
N ILE A 292 -14.12 -5.36 11.37
CA ILE A 292 -13.95 -6.75 10.93
C ILE A 292 -13.67 -6.80 9.42
N LEU A 293 -14.37 -6.01 8.61
CA LEU A 293 -14.10 -5.90 7.19
C LEU A 293 -12.68 -5.35 6.94
N SER A 294 -12.26 -4.28 7.62
CA SER A 294 -10.90 -3.76 7.50
C SER A 294 -9.85 -4.81 7.83
N LEU A 295 -10.05 -5.59 8.91
CA LEU A 295 -9.18 -6.72 9.25
C LEU A 295 -9.15 -7.75 8.10
N MET A 296 -10.32 -8.13 7.56
CA MET A 296 -10.41 -9.05 6.43
C MET A 296 -9.64 -8.54 5.20
N PHE A 297 -9.76 -7.25 4.85
CA PHE A 297 -9.04 -6.66 3.72
C PHE A 297 -7.53 -6.56 3.96
N ILE A 298 -7.09 -6.28 5.19
CA ILE A 298 -5.66 -6.36 5.57
C ILE A 298 -5.15 -7.79 5.36
N LEU A 299 -5.90 -8.80 5.82
CA LEU A 299 -5.54 -10.21 5.65
C LEU A 299 -5.48 -10.63 4.18
N ILE A 300 -6.45 -10.18 3.37
CA ILE A 300 -6.44 -10.44 1.91
C ILE A 300 -5.20 -9.81 1.28
N GLY A 301 -4.83 -8.58 1.65
CA GLY A 301 -3.59 -7.95 1.15
C GLY A 301 -2.33 -8.69 1.62
N TYR A 302 -2.30 -9.12 2.88
CA TYR A 302 -1.20 -9.86 3.50
C TYR A 302 -1.04 -11.28 2.93
N SER A 303 -2.03 -11.81 2.22
CA SER A 303 -2.00 -13.17 1.65
C SER A 303 -0.84 -13.43 0.69
N SER A 304 -0.20 -12.39 0.14
CA SER A 304 1.04 -12.53 -0.64
C SER A 304 2.14 -13.30 0.11
N PHE A 305 2.17 -13.25 1.45
CA PHE A 305 3.11 -14.02 2.28
C PHE A 305 2.96 -15.53 2.17
N PHE A 306 1.81 -16.04 1.72
CA PHE A 306 1.69 -17.47 1.42
C PHE A 306 2.66 -17.92 0.34
N MET A 307 3.09 -17.03 -0.55
CA MET A 307 4.12 -17.33 -1.53
C MET A 307 5.40 -17.82 -0.86
N LEU A 308 5.86 -17.18 0.23
CA LEU A 308 7.06 -17.60 0.95
C LEU A 308 6.91 -19.00 1.53
N VAL A 309 5.75 -19.30 2.14
CA VAL A 309 5.46 -20.63 2.72
C VAL A 309 5.43 -21.70 1.62
N ILE A 310 4.74 -21.42 0.51
CA ILE A 310 4.65 -22.36 -0.63
C ILE A 310 6.04 -22.61 -1.21
N ARG A 311 6.85 -21.57 -1.39
CA ARG A 311 8.19 -21.70 -1.98
C ARG A 311 9.19 -22.35 -1.05
N ALA A 312 9.12 -22.10 0.26
CA ALA A 312 9.92 -22.81 1.26
C ALA A 312 9.65 -24.32 1.28
N ASN A 313 8.41 -24.74 0.98
CA ASN A 313 8.03 -26.16 0.91
C ASN A 313 8.21 -26.79 -0.49
N ALA A 314 8.63 -26.02 -1.50
CA ALA A 314 8.68 -26.50 -2.87
C ALA A 314 9.91 -27.41 -3.17
N ASN A 315 10.71 -27.78 -2.15
CA ASN A 315 11.93 -28.59 -2.29
C ASN A 315 12.76 -28.16 -3.51
N THR A 316 12.98 -26.85 -3.65
CA THR A 316 13.74 -26.32 -4.78
C THR A 316 15.17 -26.86 -4.75
N PRO A 317 15.77 -27.21 -5.91
CA PRO A 317 17.08 -27.87 -6.02
C PRO A 317 18.21 -27.18 -5.27
#